data_AF-A0A350YB30-F1
#
_entry.id   AF-A0A350YB30-F1
#
_cell.length_a   1.000
_cell.length_b   1.000
_cell.length_c   1.000
_cell.angle_alpha   90.00
_cell.angle_beta   90.00
_cell.angle_gamma   90.00
#
_symmetry.space_group_name_H-M   'P 1'
#
loop_
_entity.id
_entity.type
_entity.pdbx_description
1 polymer ?
#
loop_
_entity_poly.entity_id
_entity_poly.type
_entity_poly.pdbx_seq_one_letter_code
_entity_poly.pdbx_strand_id
1 'polypeptide(L)' 'SYKEICAAMKAASEGELKGILGYTEDDVVSSDFIGDSHSSIFDAGAGIELNSNFFKVVAWYD' A
#
# COMPACT_ATOMS: atom_id res chain seq x y z
N SER A 1 -8.16 4.59 12.36
CA SER A 1 -8.98 3.75 11.46
C SER A 1 -8.13 3.33 10.27
N TYR A 2 -8.49 2.26 9.56
CA TYR A 2 -7.74 1.83 8.38
C TYR A 2 -7.74 2.88 7.27
N LYS A 3 -8.79 3.69 7.16
CA LYS A 3 -8.83 4.86 6.27
C LYS A 3 -7.72 5.87 6.56
N GLU A 4 -7.40 6.10 7.83
CA GLU A 4 -6.31 7.01 8.23
C GLU A 4 -4.93 6.40 7.88
N ILE A 5 -4.77 5.09 8.04
CA ILE A 5 -3.55 4.38 7.62
C ILE A 5 -3.37 4.49 6.10
N CYS A 6 -4.42 4.22 5.32
CA CYS A 6 -4.40 4.37 3.88
C CYS A 6 -4.05 5.80 3.45
N ALA A 7 -4.65 6.82 4.08
CA ALA A 7 -4.37 8.21 3.78
C ALA A 7 -2.90 8.59 4.10
N ALA A 8 -2.35 8.10 5.21
CA ALA A 8 -0.95 8.32 5.57
C ALA A 8 0.02 7.63 4.59
N MET A 9 -0.27 6.39 4.19
CA MET A 9 0.54 5.65 3.21
C MET A 9 0.54 6.33 1.84
N LYS A 10 -0.62 6.84 1.40
CA LYS A 10 -0.74 7.60 0.14
C LYS A 10 0.03 8.92 0.18
N ALA A 11 -0.07 9.66 1.29
CA ALA A 11 0.70 10.90 1.45
C ALA A 11 2.22 10.64 1.45
N ALA A 12 2.66 9.54 2.06
CA ALA A 12 4.08 9.16 2.07
C ALA A 12 4.57 8.73 0.68
N SER A 13 3.79 7.92 -0.06
CA SER A 13 4.14 7.45 -1.42
C SER A 13 4.21 8.59 -2.43
N GLU A 14 3.34 9.60 -2.31
CA GLU A 14 3.33 10.77 -3.19
C GLU A 14 4.33 11.86 -2.75
N GLY A 15 4.81 11.78 -1.51
CA GLY A 15 5.67 12.77 -0.85
C GLY A 15 7.09 12.26 -0.60
N GLU A 16 7.43 12.05 0.67
CA GLU A 16 8.80 11.80 1.12
C GLU A 16 9.40 10.48 0.60
N LEU A 17 8.56 9.50 0.28
CA LEU A 17 8.95 8.18 -0.23
C LEU A 17 8.65 8.02 -1.73
N LYS A 18 8.48 9.11 -2.46
CA LYS A 18 8.19 9.05 -3.89
C LYS A 18 9.26 8.30 -4.67
N GLY A 19 8.85 7.30 -5.43
CA GLY A 19 9.73 6.40 -6.18
C GLY A 19 10.32 5.25 -5.34
N ILE A 20 10.04 5.20 -4.04
CA ILE A 20 10.44 4.12 -3.13
C ILE A 20 9.20 3.33 -2.69
N LEU A 21 8.16 4.03 -2.24
CA LEU A 21 6.86 3.46 -1.86
C LEU A 21 5.84 3.76 -2.94
N GLY A 22 5.20 2.72 -3.49
CA GLY A 22 4.01 2.80 -4.31
C GLY A 22 2.73 2.69 -3.48
N TYR A 23 1.61 3.11 -4.05
CA TYR A 23 0.29 3.01 -3.43
C TYR A 23 -0.74 2.69 -4.53
N THR A 24 -1.59 1.69 -4.30
CA THR A 24 -2.65 1.31 -5.23
C THR A 24 -4.00 1.13 -4.54
N GLU A 25 -5.06 1.50 -5.26
CA GLU A 25 -6.47 1.25 -4.93
C GLU A 25 -7.11 0.29 -5.95
N ASP A 26 -6.35 -0.17 -6.94
CA ASP A 26 -6.83 -1.06 -8.00
C ASP A 26 -6.89 -2.51 -7.51
N ASP A 27 -7.80 -3.31 -8.08
CA ASP A 27 -7.88 -4.75 -7.86
C ASP A 27 -6.73 -5.47 -8.57
N VAL A 28 -5.59 -5.59 -7.89
CA VAL A 28 -4.32 -6.11 -8.44
C VAL A 28 -4.02 -7.55 -8.03
N VAL A 29 -3.15 -8.20 -8.80
CA VAL A 29 -2.53 -9.49 -8.50
C VAL A 29 -1.01 -9.41 -8.68
N SER A 30 -0.29 -10.47 -8.29
CA SER A 30 1.19 -10.46 -8.26
C SER A 30 1.85 -10.13 -9.60
N SER A 31 1.28 -10.57 -10.72
CA SER A 31 1.86 -10.34 -12.04
C SER A 31 1.85 -8.88 -12.48
N ASP A 32 1.00 -8.05 -11.87
CA ASP A 32 0.88 -6.63 -12.22
C ASP A 32 2.10 -5.80 -11.79
N PHE A 33 2.94 -6.37 -10.91
CA PHE A 33 4.13 -5.71 -10.37
C PHE A 33 5.45 -6.24 -10.93
N ILE A 34 5.42 -7.17 -11.90
CA ILE A 34 6.66 -7.67 -12.53
C ILE A 34 7.37 -6.52 -13.26
N GLY A 35 8.60 -6.23 -12.85
CA GLY A 35 9.43 -5.12 -13.33
C GLY A 35 9.14 -3.78 -12.65
N ASP A 36 8.31 -3.74 -11.61
CA ASP A 36 8.12 -2.51 -10.82
C ASP A 36 9.37 -2.20 -10.00
N SER A 37 9.80 -0.93 -10.02
CA SER A 37 11.04 -0.49 -9.38
C SER A 37 10.87 -0.04 -7.93
N HIS A 38 9.64 0.08 -7.42
CA HIS A 38 9.40 0.47 -6.03
C HIS A 38 9.87 -0.64 -5.09
N SER A 39 10.40 -0.25 -3.94
CA SER A 39 10.80 -1.22 -2.91
C SER A 39 9.59 -1.84 -2.20
N SER A 40 8.43 -1.19 -2.27
CA SER A 40 7.18 -1.69 -1.71
C SER A 40 6.00 -0.96 -2.38
N ILE A 41 4.92 -1.66 -2.68
CA ILE A 41 3.66 -1.07 -3.14
C ILE A 41 2.55 -1.41 -2.15
N PHE A 42 2.01 -0.42 -1.46
CA PHE A 42 0.91 -0.63 -0.52
C PHE A 42 -0.41 -0.86 -1.26
N ASP A 43 -1.11 -1.93 -0.88
CA ASP A 43 -2.43 -2.29 -1.41
C ASP A 43 -3.52 -1.89 -0.41
N ALA A 44 -4.28 -0.85 -0.77
CA ALA A 44 -5.32 -0.30 0.07
C ALA A 44 -6.61 -1.14 0.09
N GLY A 45 -6.79 -2.03 -0.89
CA GLY A 45 -7.97 -2.90 -1.00
C GLY A 45 -7.79 -4.23 -0.27
N ALA A 46 -6.56 -4.72 -0.15
CA ALA A 46 -6.26 -6.05 0.41
C ALA A 46 -6.07 -6.08 1.94
N GLY A 47 -5.95 -4.93 2.60
CA GLY A 47 -5.83 -4.85 4.06
C GLY A 47 -7.18 -4.88 4.80
N ILE A 48 -7.12 -5.01 6.13
CA ILE A 48 -8.32 -5.06 6.97
C ILE A 48 -8.08 -4.50 8.38
N GLU A 49 -9.06 -3.77 8.90
CA GLU A 49 -9.19 -3.37 10.30
C GLU A 49 -9.97 -4.43 11.08
N LEU A 50 -9.37 -5.02 12.12
CA LEU A 50 -10.10 -5.89 13.04
C LEU A 50 -10.73 -5.07 14.18
N ASN A 51 -9.98 -4.09 14.69
CA ASN A 51 -10.42 -3.12 15.69
C ASN A 51 -9.50 -1.89 15.65
N SER A 52 -9.76 -0.89 16.51
CA SER A 52 -9.03 0.37 16.56
C SER A 52 -7.51 0.28 16.77
N ASN A 53 -6.99 -0.90 17.15
CA ASN A 53 -5.59 -1.12 17.49
C ASN A 53 -4.99 -2.36 16.80
N PHE A 54 -5.74 -3.05 15.93
CA PHE A 54 -5.28 -4.27 15.28
C PHE A 54 -5.65 -4.27 13.80
N PHE A 55 -4.61 -4.22 12.95
CA PHE A 55 -4.74 -4.03 11.52
C PHE A 55 -3.85 -5.02 10.78
N LYS A 56 -4.33 -5.49 9.63
CA LYS A 56 -3.49 -6.16 8.63
C LYS A 56 -3.33 -5.22 7.44
N VAL A 57 -2.10 -5.04 7.01
CA VAL A 57 -1.73 -4.33 5.78
C VAL A 57 -1.10 -5.31 4.81
N VAL A 58 -1.26 -5.05 3.52
CA VAL A 58 -0.67 -5.85 2.45
C VAL A 58 0.16 -4.91 1.59
N ALA A 59 1.34 -5.38 1.20
CA ALA A 59 2.18 -4.69 0.26
C ALA A 59 2.84 -5.69 -0.69
N TRP A 60 2.97 -5.28 -1.93
CA TRP A 60 3.62 -6.02 -3.01
C TRP A 60 5.07 -5.55 -3.18
N TYR A 61 5.87 -6.40 -3.80
CA TYR A 61 7.20 -6.13 -4.32
C TYR A 61 7.51 -7.22 -5.35
N ASP A 62 8.30 -6.88 -6.36
CA ASP A 62 8.94 -7.86 -7.24
C ASP A 62 10.18 -8.45 -6.55
#